data_AF-A0A8H4LJD9-F1
#
_entry.id   AF-A0A8H4LJD9-F1
#
_cell.length_a   1.000
_cell.length_b   1.000
_cell.length_c   1.000
_cell.angle_alpha   90.00
_cell.angle_beta   90.00
_cell.angle_gamma   90.00
#
_symmetry.space_group_name_H-M   'P 1'
#
loop_
_entity.id
_entity.type
_entity.pdbx_description
1 polymer ?
#
loop_
_entity_poly.entity_id
_entity_poly.type
_entity_poly.pdbx_seq_one_letter_code
_entity_poly.pdbx_strand_id
1 'polypeptide(L)'
;MASVSSTETGAMTVEPLSEQNVSRIPLVLPHERVFPIQIGSELFKLSGASLSSDAPSYFSQYFLCQLKSAEDRGDDSGAAIRTLYIDRDPVIFHDISLHLQGYHVSPRDGEHFVRLFSDAQFYSLPKLISQLYEESIFISIGHREFQIPREIFNDPGNSPNFFSLGFAAFFSRPDDLFPGLEREGLIRPPSILPPSVPKRSAETFAELLHLLRGYPIHIRDEIHRQELLRDARYFHFKGLEQRLIPHSISYNQARRREEIVLRLENVQKSGISVLLEGPDPISGWVQYARPYVDEKPAELVLEIGGETTKIHFSGGVPKAEFFKDTKARIAKLFEVISTKLSLPPITQPLGLLMASGGAGSQPATPGNTPLSEDLVRVVLETESAIILDGKEYIEEPNATVDSPASGSLSNPRKRRRADGSAGDDEWVVTTGQWRLRIQSSKSGKSGVECVLVAVKLDAMSSQLARNRTRGFLGS
;
A
#
# COMPACT_ATOMS: atom_id res chain seq x y z
N MET A 1 18.27 -40.85 -63.04
CA MET A 1 16.99 -41.33 -62.48
C MET A 1 16.27 -40.09 -61.96
N ALA A 2 15.52 -39.39 -62.82
CA ALA A 2 14.12 -39.66 -63.20
C ALA A 2 13.19 -39.40 -61.99
N SER A 3 12.11 -38.64 -62.04
CA SER A 3 11.38 -37.97 -63.13
C SER A 3 10.22 -37.15 -62.52
N VAL A 4 9.79 -36.14 -63.25
CA VAL A 4 8.58 -35.31 -63.05
C VAL A 4 7.28 -36.12 -63.26
N SER A 5 6.19 -35.80 -62.53
CA SER A 5 4.78 -35.91 -62.98
C SER A 5 3.82 -35.28 -61.93
N SER A 6 3.29 -34.06 -62.11
CA SER A 6 1.98 -33.64 -62.68
C SER A 6 0.68 -34.27 -62.13
N THR A 7 -0.15 -33.37 -61.56
CA THR A 7 -1.63 -33.21 -61.61
C THR A 7 -2.58 -34.29 -61.09
N GLU A 8 -3.42 -33.90 -60.12
CA GLU A 8 -4.88 -34.03 -60.25
C GLU A 8 -5.62 -33.03 -59.34
N THR A 9 -6.51 -32.27 -59.96
CA THR A 9 -7.47 -31.35 -59.35
C THR A 9 -8.60 -32.14 -58.70
N GLY A 10 -8.71 -32.09 -57.37
CA GLY A 10 -9.86 -32.59 -56.63
C GLY A 10 -10.61 -31.44 -55.98
N ALA A 11 -11.79 -31.12 -56.52
CA ALA A 11 -12.72 -30.17 -55.92
C ALA A 11 -13.11 -30.66 -54.52
N MET A 12 -12.68 -29.97 -53.46
CA MET A 12 -13.23 -30.17 -52.13
C MET A 12 -14.54 -29.39 -52.04
N THR A 13 -15.60 -30.13 -52.35
CA THR A 13 -16.97 -29.89 -51.94
C THR A 13 -17.02 -29.24 -50.56
N VAL A 14 -17.66 -28.07 -50.50
CA VAL A 14 -18.14 -27.48 -49.24
C VAL A 14 -19.15 -28.48 -48.68
N GLU A 15 -18.71 -29.32 -47.73
CA GLU A 15 -19.65 -30.09 -46.95
C GLU A 15 -20.49 -29.14 -46.10
N PRO A 16 -21.82 -29.35 -46.02
CA PRO A 16 -22.67 -28.56 -45.16
C PRO A 16 -22.23 -28.79 -43.71
N LEU A 17 -22.21 -27.71 -42.93
CA LEU A 17 -21.92 -27.68 -41.50
C LEU A 17 -22.70 -28.79 -40.78
N SER A 18 -22.02 -29.87 -40.42
CA SER A 18 -22.62 -30.99 -39.68
C SER A 18 -22.90 -30.59 -38.24
N GLU A 19 -24.01 -31.08 -37.70
CA GLU A 19 -24.65 -30.77 -36.40
C GLU A 19 -23.77 -30.98 -35.14
N GLN A 20 -22.50 -31.34 -35.28
CA GLN A 20 -21.65 -31.76 -34.16
C GLN A 20 -21.00 -30.62 -33.37
N ASN A 21 -21.14 -29.36 -33.81
CA ASN A 21 -20.73 -28.18 -33.02
C ASN A 21 -21.85 -27.58 -32.14
N VAL A 22 -23.06 -28.17 -32.13
CA VAL A 22 -24.20 -27.77 -31.26
C VAL A 22 -24.04 -28.27 -29.81
N SER A 23 -22.97 -29.02 -29.55
CA SER A 23 -22.67 -29.67 -28.28
C SER A 23 -22.09 -28.71 -27.22
N ARG A 24 -22.94 -27.91 -26.55
CA ARG A 24 -22.70 -27.33 -25.19
C ARG A 24 -23.84 -26.50 -24.58
N ILE A 25 -24.88 -26.14 -25.35
CA ILE A 25 -26.02 -25.37 -24.81
C ILE A 25 -26.99 -26.33 -24.11
N PRO A 26 -27.35 -26.09 -22.84
CA PRO A 26 -28.37 -26.87 -22.15
C PRO A 26 -29.68 -26.97 -22.96
N LEU A 27 -30.26 -28.16 -23.03
CA LEU A 27 -31.59 -28.38 -23.63
C LEU A 27 -32.69 -28.10 -22.59
N VAL A 28 -32.78 -26.85 -22.12
CA VAL A 28 -33.82 -26.43 -21.16
C VAL A 28 -35.10 -26.02 -21.89
N LEU A 29 -34.97 -25.32 -23.01
CA LEU A 29 -36.07 -24.99 -23.92
C LEU A 29 -35.80 -25.60 -25.31
N PRO A 30 -36.84 -25.95 -26.09
CA PRO A 30 -36.68 -26.41 -27.47
C PRO A 30 -35.90 -25.40 -28.32
N HIS A 31 -34.73 -25.80 -28.82
CA HIS A 31 -33.75 -24.88 -29.42
C HIS A 31 -34.28 -24.07 -30.61
N GLU A 32 -35.07 -24.72 -31.47
CA GLU A 32 -35.61 -24.13 -32.70
C GLU A 32 -36.83 -23.24 -32.47
N ARG A 33 -37.46 -23.34 -31.29
CA ARG A 33 -38.68 -22.61 -31.00
C ARG A 33 -38.35 -21.16 -30.65
N VAL A 34 -39.14 -20.23 -31.18
CA VAL A 34 -38.99 -18.79 -30.93
C VAL A 34 -39.95 -18.36 -29.82
N PHE A 35 -39.42 -17.66 -28.83
CA PHE A 35 -40.12 -17.20 -27.64
C PHE A 35 -40.24 -15.67 -27.66
N PRO A 36 -41.47 -15.12 -27.57
CA PRO A 36 -41.70 -13.67 -27.57
C PRO A 36 -41.56 -13.07 -26.16
N ILE A 37 -40.75 -12.02 -26.04
CA ILE A 37 -40.50 -11.26 -24.80
C ILE A 37 -40.67 -9.78 -25.10
N GLN A 38 -41.67 -9.14 -24.49
CA GLN A 38 -41.90 -7.71 -24.54
C GLN A 38 -41.16 -7.03 -23.39
N ILE A 39 -40.19 -6.17 -23.71
CA ILE A 39 -39.45 -5.35 -22.74
C ILE A 39 -39.83 -3.88 -22.95
N GLY A 40 -40.58 -3.32 -22.00
CA GLY A 40 -41.14 -1.98 -22.11
C GLY A 40 -41.92 -1.82 -23.41
N SER A 41 -41.41 -0.98 -24.32
CA SER A 41 -42.06 -0.70 -25.61
C SER A 41 -41.66 -1.64 -26.76
N GLU A 42 -40.64 -2.48 -26.59
CA GLU A 42 -40.08 -3.29 -27.69
C GLU A 42 -40.32 -4.80 -27.52
N LEU A 43 -40.59 -5.48 -28.64
CA LEU A 43 -40.79 -6.93 -28.70
C LEU A 43 -39.52 -7.64 -29.20
N PHE A 44 -38.94 -8.47 -28.34
CA PHE A 44 -37.80 -9.33 -28.64
C PHE A 44 -38.27 -10.75 -28.95
N LYS A 45 -37.65 -11.36 -29.97
CA LYS A 45 -37.91 -12.74 -30.38
C LYS A 45 -36.61 -13.52 -30.30
N LEU A 46 -36.50 -14.38 -29.29
CA LEU A 46 -35.28 -15.16 -29.03
C LEU A 46 -35.57 -16.65 -29.20
N SER A 47 -34.59 -17.40 -29.73
CA SER A 47 -34.72 -18.85 -29.86
C SER A 47 -34.55 -19.53 -28.49
N GLY A 48 -35.06 -20.75 -28.36
CA GLY A 48 -34.84 -21.55 -27.16
C GLY A 48 -33.36 -21.85 -26.93
N ALA A 49 -32.56 -21.93 -27.98
CA ALA A 49 -31.09 -22.05 -27.87
C ALA A 49 -30.48 -20.80 -27.21
N SER A 50 -30.88 -19.59 -27.63
CA SER A 50 -30.39 -18.36 -27.02
C SER A 50 -30.83 -18.22 -25.56
N LEU A 51 -32.08 -18.52 -25.24
CA LEU A 51 -32.56 -18.46 -23.85
C LEU A 51 -31.94 -19.52 -22.93
N SER A 52 -31.54 -20.66 -23.50
CA SER A 52 -30.89 -21.74 -22.75
C SER A 52 -29.37 -21.55 -22.63
N SER A 53 -28.77 -20.59 -23.35
CA SER A 53 -27.32 -20.35 -23.35
C SER A 53 -26.81 -19.94 -21.97
N ASP A 54 -27.60 -19.19 -21.21
CA ASP A 54 -27.30 -18.73 -19.85
C ASP A 54 -28.39 -19.16 -18.85
N ALA A 55 -28.78 -20.45 -18.94
CA ALA A 55 -29.71 -21.07 -17.99
C ALA A 55 -28.96 -21.64 -16.76
N PRO A 56 -29.61 -21.71 -15.57
CA PRO A 56 -31.01 -21.32 -15.31
C PRO A 56 -31.18 -19.81 -15.16
N SER A 57 -32.15 -19.28 -15.91
CA SER A 57 -32.55 -17.86 -15.92
C SER A 57 -34.05 -17.70 -15.72
N TYR A 58 -34.49 -16.48 -15.40
CA TYR A 58 -35.90 -16.12 -15.30
C TYR A 58 -36.68 -16.51 -16.57
N PHE A 59 -36.10 -16.26 -17.75
CA PHE A 59 -36.70 -16.64 -19.03
C PHE A 59 -36.87 -18.14 -19.19
N SER A 60 -35.81 -18.90 -18.91
CA SER A 60 -35.84 -20.36 -19.03
C SER A 60 -36.90 -20.98 -18.12
N GLN A 61 -37.03 -20.49 -16.89
CA GLN A 61 -38.03 -20.97 -15.93
C GLN A 61 -39.45 -20.60 -16.35
N TYR A 62 -39.68 -19.34 -16.77
CA TYR A 62 -40.99 -18.86 -17.18
C TYR A 62 -41.56 -19.66 -18.36
N PHE A 63 -40.77 -19.83 -19.42
CA PHE A 63 -41.23 -20.56 -20.60
C PHE A 63 -41.30 -22.07 -20.37
N LEU A 64 -40.41 -22.64 -19.55
CA LEU A 64 -40.49 -24.05 -19.17
C LEU A 64 -41.80 -24.35 -18.41
N CYS A 65 -42.20 -23.49 -17.48
CA CYS A 65 -43.47 -23.62 -16.77
C CYS A 65 -44.68 -23.51 -17.71
N GLN A 66 -44.64 -22.62 -18.70
CA GLN A 66 -45.68 -22.52 -19.71
C GLN A 66 -45.79 -23.79 -20.56
N LEU A 67 -44.67 -24.35 -21.01
CA LEU A 67 -44.64 -25.57 -21.82
C LEU A 67 -45.21 -26.75 -21.03
N LYS A 68 -44.73 -26.98 -19.80
CA LYS A 68 -45.27 -28.03 -18.92
C LYS A 68 -46.76 -27.90 -18.68
N SER A 69 -47.23 -26.67 -18.40
CA SER A 69 -48.66 -26.42 -18.20
C SER A 69 -49.51 -26.64 -19.47
N ALA A 70 -48.92 -26.52 -20.67
CA ALA A 70 -49.61 -26.79 -21.93
C ALA A 70 -49.65 -28.31 -22.21
N GLU A 71 -48.54 -29.01 -21.95
CA GLU A 71 -48.45 -30.48 -22.00
C GLU A 71 -49.48 -31.13 -21.06
N ASP A 72 -49.58 -30.64 -19.81
CA ASP A 72 -50.56 -31.13 -18.82
C ASP A 72 -52.03 -30.90 -19.26
N ARG A 73 -52.27 -29.88 -20.09
CA ARG A 73 -53.60 -29.57 -20.66
C ARG A 73 -53.92 -30.36 -21.93
N GLY A 74 -52.96 -31.13 -22.47
CA GLY A 74 -53.12 -31.88 -23.71
C GLY A 74 -53.20 -30.99 -24.97
N ASP A 75 -52.72 -29.75 -24.88
CA ASP A 75 -52.62 -28.87 -26.05
C ASP A 75 -51.50 -29.36 -26.99
N ASP A 76 -51.69 -29.21 -28.30
CA ASP A 76 -50.65 -29.55 -29.29
C ASP A 76 -49.33 -28.82 -28.98
N SER A 77 -48.20 -29.48 -29.26
CA SER A 77 -46.85 -28.93 -29.08
C SER A 77 -46.62 -27.59 -29.82
N GLY A 78 -47.51 -27.23 -30.76
CA GLY A 78 -47.55 -25.96 -31.50
C GLY A 78 -48.41 -24.83 -30.88
N ALA A 79 -48.97 -25.00 -29.68
CA ALA A 79 -49.79 -23.98 -29.02
C ALA A 79 -49.07 -22.63 -28.92
N ALA A 80 -49.82 -21.54 -29.11
CA ALA A 80 -49.26 -20.19 -29.09
C ALA A 80 -48.64 -19.87 -27.72
N ILE A 81 -47.31 -19.69 -27.69
CA ILE A 81 -46.59 -19.27 -26.48
C ILE A 81 -47.05 -17.87 -26.10
N ARG A 82 -47.39 -17.64 -24.83
CA ARG A 82 -47.75 -16.31 -24.35
C ARG A 82 -46.51 -15.44 -24.27
N THR A 83 -46.65 -14.19 -24.72
CA THR A 83 -45.59 -13.19 -24.61
C THR A 83 -45.30 -12.88 -23.15
N LEU A 84 -44.02 -12.92 -22.78
CA LEU A 84 -43.56 -12.47 -21.46
C LEU A 84 -43.47 -10.94 -21.47
N TYR A 85 -44.12 -10.25 -20.53
CA TYR A 85 -44.07 -8.80 -20.42
C TYR A 85 -43.23 -8.37 -19.21
N ILE A 86 -42.24 -7.50 -19.44
CA ILE A 86 -41.36 -6.96 -18.42
C ILE A 86 -41.24 -5.44 -18.61
N ASP A 87 -41.41 -4.68 -17.54
CA ASP A 87 -41.31 -3.21 -17.54
C ASP A 87 -39.87 -2.76 -17.21
N ARG A 88 -38.97 -2.89 -18.20
CA ARG A 88 -37.53 -2.55 -18.11
C ARG A 88 -37.08 -1.82 -19.38
N ASP A 89 -35.85 -1.29 -19.34
CA ASP A 89 -35.27 -0.52 -20.45
C ASP A 89 -34.89 -1.43 -21.64
N PRO A 90 -35.49 -1.27 -22.83
CA PRO A 90 -35.17 -2.09 -24.00
C PRO A 90 -33.74 -1.90 -24.50
N VAL A 91 -33.11 -0.75 -24.25
CA VAL A 91 -31.73 -0.46 -24.71
C VAL A 91 -30.74 -1.39 -24.01
N ILE A 92 -30.88 -1.58 -22.69
CA ILE A 92 -30.06 -2.50 -21.91
C ILE A 92 -30.35 -3.95 -22.30
N PHE A 93 -31.62 -4.26 -22.58
CA PHE A 93 -32.00 -5.61 -22.99
C PHE A 93 -31.44 -6.00 -24.37
N HIS A 94 -31.18 -5.04 -25.26
CA HIS A 94 -30.50 -5.33 -26.51
C HIS A 94 -29.12 -5.96 -26.27
N ASP A 95 -28.35 -5.38 -25.35
CA ASP A 95 -27.05 -5.92 -24.94
C ASP A 95 -27.21 -7.33 -24.32
N ILE A 96 -28.20 -7.55 -23.45
CA ILE A 96 -28.50 -8.87 -22.89
C ILE A 96 -28.90 -9.88 -23.98
N SER A 97 -29.65 -9.45 -25.00
CA SER A 97 -30.05 -10.30 -26.12
C SER A 97 -28.85 -10.75 -26.94
N LEU A 98 -27.86 -9.87 -27.14
CA LEU A 98 -26.59 -10.20 -27.80
C LEU A 98 -25.81 -11.22 -26.97
N HIS A 99 -25.74 -11.05 -25.64
CA HIS A 99 -25.13 -12.05 -24.75
C HIS A 99 -25.79 -13.42 -24.86
N LEU A 100 -27.12 -13.47 -24.81
CA LEU A 100 -27.89 -14.71 -24.94
C LEU A 100 -27.69 -15.38 -26.31
N GLN A 101 -27.43 -14.60 -27.37
CA GLN A 101 -27.07 -15.09 -28.70
C GLN A 101 -25.61 -15.56 -28.80
N GLY A 102 -24.79 -15.32 -27.76
CA GLY A 102 -23.40 -15.76 -27.66
C GLY A 102 -22.35 -14.67 -27.96
N TYR A 103 -22.75 -13.41 -28.14
CA TYR A 103 -21.81 -12.31 -28.33
C TYR A 103 -21.24 -11.81 -27.00
N HIS A 104 -20.00 -11.36 -27.02
CA HIS A 104 -19.38 -10.72 -25.86
C HIS A 104 -19.86 -9.28 -25.71
N VAL A 105 -20.46 -8.96 -24.57
CA VAL A 105 -20.95 -7.62 -24.23
C VAL A 105 -19.97 -6.93 -23.27
N SER A 106 -19.60 -5.68 -23.56
CA SER A 106 -18.78 -4.86 -22.66
C SER A 106 -19.51 -3.58 -22.25
N PRO A 107 -19.43 -3.18 -20.97
CA PRO A 107 -19.99 -1.91 -20.51
C PRO A 107 -19.30 -0.72 -21.17
N ARG A 108 -20.06 0.36 -21.38
CA ARG A 108 -19.60 1.57 -22.09
C ARG A 108 -19.07 2.62 -21.10
N ASP A 109 -19.75 2.74 -19.97
CA ASP A 109 -19.44 3.64 -18.86
C ASP A 109 -19.95 3.02 -17.55
N GLY A 110 -19.77 3.73 -16.43
CA GLY A 110 -20.19 3.24 -15.12
C GLY A 110 -21.70 3.11 -14.97
N GLU A 111 -22.46 4.02 -15.57
CA GLU A 111 -23.93 3.99 -15.51
C GLU A 111 -24.48 2.78 -16.28
N HIS A 112 -23.97 2.54 -17.48
CA HIS A 112 -24.29 1.38 -18.30
C HIS A 112 -23.91 0.10 -17.56
N PHE A 113 -22.72 0.03 -16.94
CA PHE A 113 -22.31 -1.13 -16.15
C PHE A 113 -23.31 -1.46 -15.04
N VAL A 114 -23.70 -0.48 -14.22
CA VAL A 114 -24.61 -0.69 -13.10
C VAL A 114 -26.00 -1.13 -13.58
N ARG A 115 -26.53 -0.48 -14.64
CA ARG A 115 -27.83 -0.85 -15.23
C ARG A 115 -27.80 -2.27 -15.79
N LEU A 116 -26.81 -2.59 -16.62
CA LEU A 116 -26.64 -3.91 -17.24
C LEU A 116 -26.46 -5.01 -16.19
N PHE A 117 -25.63 -4.76 -15.16
CA PHE A 117 -25.44 -5.70 -14.06
C PHE A 117 -26.72 -5.91 -13.25
N SER A 118 -27.48 -4.85 -12.96
CA SER A 118 -28.74 -4.94 -12.22
C SER A 118 -29.81 -5.74 -12.98
N ASP A 119 -29.86 -5.61 -14.31
CA ASP A 119 -30.78 -6.36 -15.16
C ASP A 119 -30.31 -7.81 -15.32
N ALA A 120 -29.01 -8.05 -15.51
CA ALA A 120 -28.44 -9.40 -15.52
C ALA A 120 -28.77 -10.17 -14.23
N GLN A 121 -28.74 -9.48 -13.08
CA GLN A 121 -29.18 -10.03 -11.80
C GLN A 121 -30.68 -10.29 -11.76
N PHE A 122 -31.51 -9.34 -12.21
CA PHE A 122 -32.97 -9.50 -12.24
C PHE A 122 -33.41 -10.70 -13.08
N TYR A 123 -32.76 -10.92 -14.22
CA TYR A 123 -33.02 -12.06 -15.08
C TYR A 123 -32.32 -13.35 -14.63
N SER A 124 -31.50 -13.30 -13.57
CA SER A 124 -30.68 -14.40 -13.09
C SER A 124 -29.81 -15.01 -14.20
N LEU A 125 -28.91 -14.20 -14.78
CA LEU A 125 -28.01 -14.61 -15.86
C LEU A 125 -26.60 -14.89 -15.31
N PRO A 126 -26.30 -16.10 -14.82
CA PRO A 126 -25.05 -16.37 -14.09
C PRO A 126 -23.79 -16.16 -14.94
N LYS A 127 -23.80 -16.52 -16.23
CA LYS A 127 -22.63 -16.32 -17.09
C LYS A 127 -22.39 -14.84 -17.38
N LEU A 128 -23.44 -14.07 -17.66
CA LEU A 128 -23.31 -12.62 -17.84
C LEU A 128 -22.81 -11.92 -16.57
N ILE A 129 -23.36 -12.29 -15.40
CA ILE A 129 -22.92 -11.74 -14.11
C ILE A 129 -21.44 -12.05 -13.88
N SER A 130 -21.00 -13.28 -14.18
CA SER A 130 -19.61 -13.70 -14.01
C SER A 130 -18.67 -12.93 -14.95
N GLN A 131 -19.06 -12.77 -16.21
CA GLN A 131 -18.33 -11.96 -17.19
C GLN A 131 -18.21 -10.50 -16.75
N LEU A 132 -19.32 -9.86 -16.36
CA LEU A 132 -19.31 -8.48 -15.86
C LEU A 132 -18.52 -8.31 -14.56
N TYR A 133 -18.40 -9.38 -13.76
CA TYR A 133 -17.57 -9.36 -12.56
C TYR A 133 -16.07 -9.35 -12.90
N GLU A 134 -15.65 -9.98 -14.00
CA GLU A 134 -14.26 -10.00 -14.46
C GLU A 134 -13.86 -8.71 -15.22
N GLU A 135 -14.85 -7.96 -15.71
CA GLU A 135 -14.66 -6.71 -16.43
C GLU A 135 -14.00 -5.59 -15.62
N SER A 136 -13.58 -4.54 -16.32
CA SER A 136 -12.97 -3.34 -15.72
C SER A 136 -13.81 -2.73 -14.60
N ILE A 137 -13.14 -2.14 -13.62
CA ILE A 137 -13.80 -1.41 -12.54
C ILE A 137 -14.18 -0.02 -13.04
N PHE A 138 -15.45 0.33 -12.92
CA PHE A 138 -15.97 1.66 -13.20
C PHE A 138 -16.22 2.40 -11.88
N ILE A 139 -15.57 3.53 -11.69
CA ILE A 139 -15.68 4.34 -10.48
C ILE A 139 -15.46 5.82 -10.77
N SER A 140 -16.19 6.68 -10.08
CA SER A 140 -16.01 8.13 -10.15
C SER A 140 -15.15 8.61 -8.98
N ILE A 141 -14.04 9.32 -9.24
CA ILE A 141 -13.17 9.90 -8.21
C ILE A 141 -13.11 11.40 -8.45
N GLY A 142 -13.51 12.16 -7.43
CA GLY A 142 -13.72 13.60 -7.59
C GLY A 142 -14.75 13.90 -8.66
N HIS A 143 -14.32 14.59 -9.72
CA HIS A 143 -15.16 15.02 -10.84
C HIS A 143 -14.99 14.15 -12.10
N ARG A 144 -14.18 13.09 -12.06
CA ARG A 144 -13.81 12.28 -13.23
C ARG A 144 -14.16 10.81 -13.05
N GLU A 145 -14.63 10.18 -14.12
CA GLU A 145 -14.85 8.74 -14.19
C GLU A 145 -13.61 7.99 -14.66
N PHE A 146 -13.39 6.82 -14.07
CA PHE A 146 -12.27 5.94 -14.38
C PHE A 146 -12.78 4.53 -14.72
N GLN A 147 -12.28 4.02 -15.85
CA GLN A 147 -12.36 2.61 -16.22
C GLN A 147 -10.98 1.99 -15.99
N ILE A 148 -10.89 1.04 -15.06
CA ILE A 148 -9.61 0.54 -14.55
C ILE A 148 -9.58 -0.98 -14.69
N PRO A 149 -8.61 -1.55 -15.44
CA PRO A 149 -8.39 -2.99 -15.47
C PRO A 149 -8.07 -3.52 -14.06
N ARG A 150 -8.72 -4.62 -13.66
CA ARG A 150 -8.58 -5.20 -12.31
C ARG A 150 -7.15 -5.62 -11.98
N GLU A 151 -6.43 -6.09 -12.99
CA GLU A 151 -5.06 -6.59 -12.85
C GLU A 151 -4.11 -5.57 -12.19
N ILE A 152 -4.37 -4.27 -12.41
CA ILE A 152 -3.58 -3.18 -11.83
C ILE A 152 -3.64 -3.19 -10.28
N PHE A 153 -4.71 -3.74 -9.70
CA PHE A 153 -4.91 -3.79 -8.24
C PHE A 153 -4.53 -5.14 -7.61
N ASN A 154 -4.06 -6.10 -8.40
CA ASN A 154 -3.73 -7.45 -7.94
C ASN A 154 -2.26 -7.62 -7.53
N ASP A 155 -1.45 -6.56 -7.60
CA ASP A 155 -0.07 -6.58 -7.11
C ASP A 155 -0.05 -6.96 -5.61
N PRO A 156 0.70 -8.00 -5.20
CA PRO A 156 0.75 -8.47 -3.81
C PRO A 156 1.14 -7.38 -2.80
N GLY A 157 1.93 -6.39 -3.21
CA GLY A 157 2.29 -5.28 -2.32
C GLY A 157 1.15 -4.29 -2.08
N ASN A 158 0.15 -4.27 -2.96
CA ASN A 158 -0.96 -3.32 -2.98
C ASN A 158 -2.32 -4.00 -2.77
N SER A 159 -2.35 -5.28 -2.42
CA SER A 159 -3.56 -6.05 -2.13
C SER A 159 -3.54 -6.60 -0.70
N PRO A 160 -4.69 -6.67 0.02
CA PRO A 160 -5.99 -6.14 -0.37
C PRO A 160 -6.02 -4.59 -0.30
N ASN A 161 -6.85 -3.98 -1.16
CA ASN A 161 -7.03 -2.53 -1.26
C ASN A 161 -8.51 -2.13 -1.26
N PHE A 162 -8.77 -0.82 -1.29
CA PHE A 162 -10.13 -0.27 -1.36
C PHE A 162 -10.97 -0.88 -2.49
N PHE A 163 -10.36 -1.10 -3.66
CA PHE A 163 -11.07 -1.60 -4.84
C PHE A 163 -11.34 -3.10 -4.76
N SER A 164 -10.37 -3.91 -4.30
CA SER A 164 -10.59 -5.34 -4.13
C SER A 164 -11.55 -5.65 -2.98
N LEU A 165 -11.52 -4.88 -1.89
CA LEU A 165 -12.42 -5.05 -0.74
C LEU A 165 -13.82 -4.49 -1.01
N GLY A 166 -13.90 -3.27 -1.55
CA GLY A 166 -15.17 -2.59 -1.82
C GLY A 166 -15.96 -3.28 -2.92
N PHE A 167 -15.30 -3.64 -4.03
CA PHE A 167 -15.97 -4.37 -5.10
C PHE A 167 -16.44 -5.75 -4.62
N ALA A 168 -15.67 -6.42 -3.77
CA ALA A 168 -16.12 -7.68 -3.19
C ALA A 168 -17.39 -7.49 -2.34
N ALA A 169 -17.45 -6.44 -1.51
CA ALA A 169 -18.62 -6.17 -0.68
C ALA A 169 -19.88 -5.80 -1.48
N PHE A 170 -19.75 -5.04 -2.58
CA PHE A 170 -20.89 -4.62 -3.41
C PHE A 170 -21.36 -5.69 -4.40
N PHE A 171 -20.52 -6.66 -4.78
CA PHE A 171 -20.81 -7.57 -5.90
C PHE A 171 -20.62 -9.07 -5.59
N SER A 172 -20.04 -9.48 -4.44
CA SER A 172 -19.66 -10.90 -4.19
C SER A 172 -20.63 -11.74 -3.37
N ARG A 173 -21.72 -11.21 -2.83
CA ARG A 173 -22.64 -12.02 -1.99
C ARG A 173 -23.99 -12.25 -2.68
N PRO A 174 -24.20 -13.34 -3.43
CA PRO A 174 -25.49 -13.68 -4.06
C PRO A 174 -26.71 -13.44 -3.16
N ASP A 175 -26.54 -13.64 -1.84
CA ASP A 175 -27.60 -13.58 -0.84
C ASP A 175 -27.79 -12.20 -0.17
N ASP A 176 -26.85 -11.24 -0.26
CA ASP A 176 -26.91 -9.97 0.48
C ASP A 176 -26.16 -8.84 -0.26
N LEU A 177 -26.72 -8.42 -1.38
CA LEU A 177 -26.05 -7.63 -2.42
C LEU A 177 -26.33 -6.12 -2.40
N PHE A 178 -27.16 -5.64 -1.48
CA PHE A 178 -27.28 -4.22 -1.15
C PHE A 178 -27.63 -4.10 0.33
N PRO A 179 -26.67 -3.75 1.20
CA PRO A 179 -26.95 -3.64 2.63
C PRO A 179 -28.12 -2.68 2.88
N GLY A 180 -29.25 -3.21 3.38
CA GLY A 180 -30.44 -2.42 3.71
C GLY A 180 -31.53 -2.31 2.63
N LEU A 181 -31.48 -3.09 1.54
CA LEU A 181 -32.57 -3.20 0.56
C LEU A 181 -33.14 -4.64 0.54
N GLU A 182 -34.34 -4.81 1.11
CA GLU A 182 -35.10 -6.06 1.01
C GLU A 182 -35.59 -6.27 -0.42
N ARG A 183 -35.28 -7.44 -1.01
CA ARG A 183 -35.53 -7.76 -2.43
C ARG A 183 -36.85 -8.45 -2.71
N GLU A 184 -37.53 -8.96 -1.69
CA GLU A 184 -38.81 -9.64 -1.86
C GLU A 184 -39.86 -8.63 -2.36
N GLY A 185 -40.20 -8.72 -3.65
CA GLY A 185 -41.25 -7.88 -4.27
C GLY A 185 -40.78 -6.63 -5.02
N LEU A 186 -39.47 -6.42 -5.25
CA LEU A 186 -39.01 -5.32 -6.11
C LEU A 186 -39.29 -5.61 -7.60
N ILE A 187 -40.43 -5.13 -8.08
CA ILE A 187 -40.84 -5.22 -9.50
C ILE A 187 -39.96 -4.31 -10.38
N ARG A 188 -39.35 -3.25 -9.81
CA ARG A 188 -38.59 -2.22 -10.53
C ARG A 188 -37.10 -2.25 -10.20
N PRO A 189 -36.22 -1.81 -11.12
CA PRO A 189 -34.80 -1.68 -10.84
C PRO A 189 -34.59 -0.68 -9.69
N PRO A 190 -33.75 -0.99 -8.69
CA PRO A 190 -33.29 0.03 -7.77
C PRO A 190 -32.45 1.08 -8.52
N SER A 191 -32.60 2.35 -8.16
CA SER A 191 -31.79 3.44 -8.71
C SER A 191 -30.38 3.41 -8.11
N ILE A 192 -29.54 2.52 -8.62
CA ILE A 192 -28.15 2.36 -8.16
C ILE A 192 -27.27 3.31 -8.97
N LEU A 193 -26.44 4.07 -8.26
CA LEU A 193 -25.40 4.89 -8.88
C LEU A 193 -24.07 4.14 -8.89
N PRO A 194 -23.20 4.41 -9.88
CA PRO A 194 -21.83 3.92 -9.85
C PRO A 194 -21.12 4.31 -8.54
N PRO A 195 -20.22 3.48 -8.02
CA PRO A 195 -19.43 3.83 -6.86
C PRO A 195 -18.70 5.15 -7.07
N SER A 196 -18.67 6.01 -6.05
CA SER A 196 -18.01 7.32 -6.15
C SER A 196 -17.25 7.70 -4.88
N VAL A 197 -16.13 8.41 -5.08
CA VAL A 197 -15.30 8.99 -4.02
C VAL A 197 -15.15 10.49 -4.29
N PRO A 198 -16.15 11.31 -3.92
CA PRO A 198 -16.20 12.72 -4.32
C PRO A 198 -15.17 13.61 -3.61
N LYS A 199 -14.68 13.20 -2.43
CA LYS A 199 -13.78 14.01 -1.59
C LYS A 199 -12.29 13.89 -1.97
N ARG A 200 -11.98 13.26 -3.10
CA ARG A 200 -10.60 12.98 -3.54
C ARG A 200 -10.33 13.62 -4.90
N SER A 201 -9.06 13.89 -5.15
CA SER A 201 -8.60 14.52 -6.39
C SER A 201 -8.52 13.49 -7.51
N ALA A 202 -9.11 13.81 -8.66
CA ALA A 202 -9.03 12.95 -9.85
C ALA A 202 -7.60 12.92 -10.41
N GLU A 203 -6.92 14.06 -10.33
CA GLU A 203 -5.57 14.28 -10.81
C GLU A 203 -4.57 13.42 -10.03
N THR A 204 -4.61 13.51 -8.70
CA THR A 204 -3.74 12.72 -7.82
C THR A 204 -3.97 11.22 -8.03
N PHE A 205 -5.23 10.80 -8.16
CA PHE A 205 -5.54 9.40 -8.42
C PHE A 205 -5.04 8.91 -9.78
N ALA A 206 -5.12 9.74 -10.82
CA ALA A 206 -4.57 9.40 -12.14
C ALA A 206 -3.04 9.20 -12.08
N GLU A 207 -2.33 10.01 -11.28
CA GLU A 207 -0.89 9.82 -11.03
C GLU A 207 -0.61 8.52 -10.25
N LEU A 208 -1.43 8.17 -9.25
CA LEU A 208 -1.31 6.89 -8.54
C LEU A 208 -1.52 5.69 -9.49
N LEU A 209 -2.48 5.77 -10.42
CA LEU A 209 -2.67 4.74 -11.45
C LEU A 209 -1.47 4.64 -12.39
N HIS A 210 -0.83 5.77 -12.71
CA HIS A 210 0.39 5.77 -13.53
C HIS A 210 1.53 5.01 -12.83
N LEU A 211 1.70 5.24 -11.52
CA LEU A 211 2.66 4.51 -10.69
C LEU A 211 2.35 3.01 -10.58
N LEU A 212 1.08 2.64 -10.38
CA LEU A 212 0.66 1.23 -10.29
C LEU A 212 0.89 0.48 -11.60
N ARG A 213 0.80 1.16 -12.75
CA ARG A 213 1.18 0.61 -14.06
C ARG A 213 2.70 0.45 -14.23
N GLY A 214 3.50 0.89 -13.26
CA GLY A 214 4.96 0.78 -13.27
C GLY A 214 5.68 2.00 -13.82
N TYR A 215 4.98 3.05 -14.24
CA TYR A 215 5.63 4.25 -14.77
C TYR A 215 6.11 5.17 -13.64
N PRO A 216 7.31 5.79 -13.76
CA PRO A 216 7.78 6.74 -12.78
C PRO A 216 6.96 8.04 -12.85
N ILE A 217 6.81 8.72 -11.70
CA ILE A 217 6.24 10.07 -11.65
C ILE A 217 7.29 11.07 -11.19
N HIS A 218 7.17 12.29 -11.70
CA HIS A 218 7.98 13.41 -11.22
C HIS A 218 7.30 14.07 -10.02
N ILE A 219 7.98 14.04 -8.87
CA ILE A 219 7.47 14.66 -7.65
C ILE A 219 7.87 16.14 -7.67
N ARG A 220 6.87 16.99 -7.97
CA ARG A 220 7.01 18.45 -8.08
C ARG A 220 7.56 19.11 -6.81
N ASP A 221 6.95 18.79 -5.66
CA ASP A 221 7.31 19.33 -4.36
C ASP A 221 6.86 18.37 -3.24
N GLU A 222 7.17 18.74 -1.99
CA GLU A 222 6.80 17.94 -0.83
C GLU A 222 5.28 17.93 -0.59
N ILE A 223 4.56 19.00 -0.95
CA ILE A 223 3.09 19.08 -0.81
C ILE A 223 2.44 18.02 -1.70
N HIS A 224 2.85 17.96 -2.96
CA HIS A 224 2.40 16.98 -3.93
C HIS A 224 2.69 15.55 -3.46
N ARG A 225 3.89 15.29 -2.91
CA ARG A 225 4.21 13.99 -2.31
C ARG A 225 3.25 13.63 -1.18
N GLN A 226 2.92 14.58 -0.31
CA GLN A 226 1.98 14.35 0.79
C GLN A 226 0.55 14.11 0.29
N GLU A 227 0.10 14.76 -0.78
CA GLU A 227 -1.19 14.47 -1.42
C GLU A 227 -1.25 13.05 -1.97
N LEU A 228 -0.21 12.62 -2.68
CA LEU A 228 -0.08 11.25 -3.19
C LEU A 228 -0.06 10.23 -2.06
N LEU A 229 0.72 10.46 -1.00
CA LEU A 229 0.79 9.57 0.17
C LEU A 229 -0.57 9.48 0.88
N ARG A 230 -1.28 10.60 1.03
CA ARG A 230 -2.60 10.66 1.66
C ARG A 230 -3.62 9.81 0.91
N ASP A 231 -3.62 9.90 -0.41
CA ASP A 231 -4.57 9.16 -1.24
C ASP A 231 -4.15 7.68 -1.40
N ALA A 232 -2.86 7.38 -1.51
CA ALA A 232 -2.35 6.00 -1.48
C ALA A 232 -2.74 5.26 -0.19
N ARG A 233 -2.65 5.94 0.96
CA ARG A 233 -3.11 5.41 2.26
C ARG A 233 -4.62 5.18 2.29
N TYR A 234 -5.40 6.11 1.75
CA TYR A 234 -6.86 6.00 1.69
C TYR A 234 -7.29 4.78 0.86
N PHE A 235 -6.65 4.57 -0.29
CA PHE A 235 -6.94 3.40 -1.14
C PHE A 235 -6.25 2.12 -0.68
N HIS A 236 -5.45 2.16 0.39
CA HIS A 236 -4.69 1.03 0.94
C HIS A 236 -3.64 0.44 -0.01
N PHE A 237 -3.02 1.26 -0.85
CA PHE A 237 -1.88 0.84 -1.68
C PHE A 237 -0.58 0.87 -0.88
N LYS A 238 -0.36 -0.17 -0.05
CA LYS A 238 0.76 -0.22 0.91
C LYS A 238 2.13 -0.20 0.25
N GLY A 239 2.34 -0.98 -0.81
CA GLY A 239 3.59 -0.98 -1.58
C GLY A 239 3.84 0.38 -2.24
N LEU A 240 2.79 1.00 -2.79
CA LEU A 240 2.87 2.32 -3.38
C LEU A 240 3.22 3.40 -2.35
N GLU A 241 2.62 3.34 -1.16
CA GLU A 241 2.97 4.21 -0.03
C GLU A 241 4.47 4.10 0.28
N GLN A 242 5.01 2.88 0.39
CA GLN A 242 6.43 2.66 0.66
C GLN A 242 7.36 3.19 -0.45
N ARG A 243 6.94 3.16 -1.71
CA ARG A 243 7.68 3.76 -2.83
C ARG A 243 7.68 5.29 -2.80
N LEU A 244 6.58 5.90 -2.36
CA LEU A 244 6.39 7.35 -2.29
C LEU A 244 7.08 8.00 -1.09
N ILE A 245 7.37 7.25 -0.03
CA ILE A 245 8.10 7.75 1.14
C ILE A 245 9.50 8.27 0.72
N PRO A 246 9.96 9.44 1.20
CA PRO A 246 11.32 9.91 0.96
C PRO A 246 12.36 8.94 1.53
N HIS A 247 13.25 8.45 0.66
CA HIS A 247 14.34 7.55 1.02
C HIS A 247 15.48 7.71 0.00
N SER A 248 16.68 7.27 0.39
CA SER A 248 17.82 7.14 -0.51
C SER A 248 18.49 5.80 -0.27
N ILE A 249 18.66 5.00 -1.32
CA ILE A 249 19.42 3.75 -1.28
C ILE A 249 20.72 3.97 -2.03
N SER A 250 21.84 3.62 -1.41
CA SER A 250 23.17 3.78 -2.01
C SER A 250 24.12 2.69 -1.53
N TYR A 251 25.19 2.43 -2.29
CA TYR A 251 26.22 1.48 -1.89
C TYR A 251 27.43 2.21 -1.29
N ASN A 252 27.68 1.99 0.00
CA ASN A 252 28.86 2.50 0.68
C ASN A 252 30.06 1.60 0.37
N GLN A 253 30.99 2.12 -0.44
CA GLN A 253 32.18 1.38 -0.87
C GLN A 253 33.19 1.13 0.26
N ALA A 254 33.32 2.06 1.21
CA ALA A 254 34.24 1.93 2.34
C ALA A 254 33.82 0.78 3.26
N ARG A 255 32.51 0.65 3.53
CA ARG A 255 31.92 -0.42 4.35
C ARG A 255 31.56 -1.67 3.55
N ARG A 256 31.55 -1.59 2.22
CA ARG A 256 31.09 -2.61 1.27
C ARG A 256 29.65 -3.08 1.49
N ARG A 257 28.74 -2.13 1.75
CA ARG A 257 27.34 -2.41 2.09
C ARG A 257 26.36 -1.52 1.35
N GLU A 258 25.17 -2.03 1.13
CA GLU A 258 24.02 -1.20 0.77
C GLU A 258 23.50 -0.50 2.03
N GLU A 259 23.20 0.79 1.90
CA GLU A 259 22.65 1.63 2.96
C GLU A 259 21.32 2.23 2.49
N ILE A 260 20.37 2.35 3.42
CA ILE A 260 19.11 3.05 3.20
C ILE A 260 18.97 4.19 4.21
N VAL A 261 18.84 5.42 3.70
CA VAL A 261 18.52 6.60 4.50
C VAL A 261 17.00 6.73 4.58
N LEU A 262 16.47 6.76 5.81
CA LEU A 262 15.03 6.86 6.05
C LEU A 262 14.74 7.64 7.33
N ARG A 263 13.68 8.46 7.31
CA ARG A 263 13.23 9.19 8.49
C ARG A 263 12.58 8.29 9.52
N LEU A 264 12.79 8.59 10.80
CA LEU A 264 12.21 7.83 11.92
C LEU A 264 10.68 7.69 11.84
N GLU A 265 9.96 8.72 11.37
CA GLU A 265 8.50 8.64 11.24
C GLU A 265 8.02 7.57 10.24
N ASN A 266 8.88 7.19 9.29
CA ASN A 266 8.56 6.30 8.17
C ASN A 266 9.05 4.86 8.39
N VAL A 267 9.78 4.58 9.46
CA VAL A 267 10.27 3.23 9.79
C VAL A 267 9.11 2.34 10.24
N GLN A 268 8.89 1.24 9.54
CA GLN A 268 7.91 0.21 9.91
C GLN A 268 8.54 -0.99 10.64
N LYS A 269 7.87 -1.49 11.69
CA LYS A 269 8.34 -2.63 12.49
C LYS A 269 8.69 -3.90 11.69
N SER A 270 7.95 -4.16 10.61
CA SER A 270 8.12 -5.34 9.76
C SER A 270 9.39 -5.30 8.92
N GLY A 271 9.89 -4.10 8.62
CA GLY A 271 11.09 -3.92 7.79
C GLY A 271 12.40 -4.02 8.56
N ILE A 272 12.37 -4.06 9.89
CA ILE A 272 13.58 -4.04 10.73
C ILE A 272 14.16 -5.47 10.88
N SER A 273 15.45 -5.59 10.62
CA SER A 273 16.27 -6.76 10.92
C SER A 273 17.58 -6.33 11.59
N VAL A 274 18.28 -7.29 12.21
CA VAL A 274 19.61 -7.04 12.80
C VAL A 274 20.59 -8.03 12.19
N LEU A 275 21.68 -7.51 11.63
CA LEU A 275 22.79 -8.31 11.14
C LEU A 275 23.86 -8.36 12.23
N LEU A 276 24.01 -9.53 12.86
CA LEU A 276 25.07 -9.78 13.84
C LEU A 276 26.39 -10.02 13.12
N GLU A 277 27.44 -9.31 13.54
CA GLU A 277 28.76 -9.36 12.91
C GLU A 277 29.87 -8.89 13.85
N GLY A 278 31.02 -9.55 13.75
CA GLY A 278 32.23 -9.28 14.51
C GLY A 278 32.67 -10.48 15.37
N PRO A 279 33.78 -10.33 16.12
CA PRO A 279 34.24 -11.36 17.05
C PRO A 279 33.28 -11.54 18.22
N ASP A 280 32.53 -10.49 18.57
CA ASP A 280 31.51 -10.53 19.60
C ASP A 280 30.19 -11.06 19.00
N PRO A 281 29.63 -12.17 19.51
CA PRO A 281 28.46 -12.83 18.92
C PRO A 281 27.16 -12.00 18.99
N ILE A 282 27.19 -10.85 19.66
CA ILE A 282 26.04 -9.97 19.88
C ILE A 282 26.27 -8.57 19.29
N SER A 283 27.46 -8.32 18.72
CA SER A 283 27.72 -7.08 17.99
C SER A 283 27.03 -7.15 16.63
N GLY A 284 26.48 -6.04 16.14
CA GLY A 284 25.78 -6.02 14.86
C GLY A 284 25.26 -4.66 14.46
N TRP A 285 24.64 -4.60 13.28
CA TRP A 285 24.05 -3.40 12.72
C TRP A 285 22.57 -3.61 12.43
N VAL A 286 21.76 -2.59 12.70
CA VAL A 286 20.34 -2.62 12.33
C VAL A 286 20.23 -2.38 10.83
N GLN A 287 19.42 -3.20 10.18
CA GLN A 287 19.11 -3.12 8.76
C GLN A 287 17.62 -2.87 8.56
N TYR A 288 17.27 -2.40 7.37
CA TYR A 288 15.92 -2.10 6.98
C TYR A 288 15.63 -2.51 5.53
N ALA A 289 14.51 -3.18 5.32
CA ALA A 289 13.89 -3.39 4.02
C ALA A 289 12.50 -2.76 4.03
N ARG A 290 12.16 -1.91 3.04
CA ARG A 290 10.82 -1.34 2.94
C ARG A 290 9.82 -2.47 2.70
N PRO A 291 8.80 -2.64 3.56
CA PRO A 291 7.80 -3.68 3.39
C PRO A 291 7.17 -3.63 2.00
N TYR A 292 6.89 -4.78 1.40
CA TYR A 292 6.21 -4.91 0.11
C TYR A 292 6.99 -4.40 -1.12
N VAL A 293 8.19 -3.82 -0.95
CA VAL A 293 8.95 -3.20 -2.04
C VAL A 293 10.34 -3.79 -2.16
N ASP A 294 11.08 -3.87 -1.05
CA ASP A 294 12.47 -4.33 -1.07
C ASP A 294 12.56 -5.84 -0.82
N GLU A 295 13.35 -6.53 -1.63
CA GLU A 295 13.64 -7.96 -1.44
C GLU A 295 14.71 -8.21 -0.37
N LYS A 296 15.69 -7.30 -0.26
CA LYS A 296 16.86 -7.43 0.61
C LYS A 296 16.98 -6.25 1.58
N PRO A 297 17.39 -6.49 2.84
CA PRO A 297 17.61 -5.42 3.80
C PRO A 297 18.95 -4.72 3.56
N ALA A 298 18.96 -3.40 3.70
CA ALA A 298 20.14 -2.54 3.64
C ALA A 298 20.45 -1.97 5.04
N GLU A 299 21.70 -1.57 5.31
CA GLU A 299 22.07 -0.96 6.59
C GLU A 299 21.29 0.35 6.81
N LEU A 300 20.63 0.48 7.96
CA LEU A 300 19.73 1.60 8.23
C LEU A 300 20.52 2.83 8.68
N VAL A 301 20.39 3.92 7.91
CA VAL A 301 20.76 5.27 8.30
C VAL A 301 19.50 6.02 8.67
N LEU A 302 19.27 6.17 9.97
CA LEU A 302 18.06 6.77 10.54
C LEU A 302 18.18 8.30 10.58
N GLU A 303 17.30 9.00 9.87
CA GLU A 303 17.20 10.46 9.94
C GLU A 303 16.20 10.88 11.02
N ILE A 304 16.65 11.76 11.93
CA ILE A 304 15.84 12.37 12.99
C ILE A 304 15.98 13.88 12.87
N GLY A 305 14.87 14.57 12.60
CA GLY A 305 14.82 16.03 12.51
C GLY A 305 13.87 16.67 13.52
N GLY A 306 13.76 18.00 13.46
CA GLY A 306 12.76 18.76 14.21
C GLY A 306 13.19 19.20 15.61
N GLU A 307 14.50 19.29 15.87
CA GLU A 307 15.06 19.76 17.14
C GLU A 307 14.58 18.93 18.35
N THR A 308 14.31 17.64 18.15
CA THR A 308 13.81 16.71 19.17
C THR A 308 14.89 15.81 19.78
N THR A 309 16.16 16.07 19.44
CA THR A 309 17.32 15.35 19.96
C THR A 309 18.29 16.35 20.60
N LYS A 310 18.71 16.06 21.83
CA LYS A 310 19.73 16.82 22.56
C LYS A 310 20.88 15.90 22.93
N ILE A 311 22.11 16.29 22.66
CA ILE A 311 23.31 15.54 23.02
C ILE A 311 23.92 16.19 24.26
N HIS A 312 24.15 15.38 25.28
CA HIS A 312 24.83 15.72 26.52
C HIS A 312 26.26 15.17 26.46
N PHE A 313 27.26 16.01 26.73
CA PHE A 313 28.67 15.61 26.77
C PHE A 313 29.19 15.36 28.20
N SER A 314 28.29 15.39 29.19
CA SER A 314 28.61 15.14 30.59
C SER A 314 29.10 13.71 30.83
N GLY A 315 30.22 13.56 31.56
CA GLY A 315 30.76 12.24 31.91
C GLY A 315 31.61 11.56 30.83
N GLY A 316 32.09 12.29 29.82
CA GLY A 316 33.11 11.83 28.86
C GLY A 316 32.61 10.90 27.75
N VAL A 317 31.36 10.41 27.82
CA VAL A 317 30.71 9.66 26.75
C VAL A 317 29.46 10.41 26.32
N PRO A 318 29.36 10.87 25.05
CA PRO A 318 28.18 11.58 24.58
C PRO A 318 26.91 10.72 24.71
N LYS A 319 25.82 11.32 25.19
CA LYS A 319 24.51 10.66 25.29
C LYS A 319 23.39 11.53 24.69
N ALA A 320 22.49 10.93 23.94
CA ALA A 320 21.32 11.57 23.35
C ALA A 320 20.09 11.43 24.25
N GLU A 321 19.40 12.54 24.45
CA GLU A 321 18.05 12.62 25.01
C GLU A 321 17.05 12.95 23.89
N PHE A 322 15.90 12.28 23.92
CA PHE A 322 14.83 12.46 22.94
C PHE A 322 13.58 13.09 23.56
N PHE A 323 12.93 13.97 22.80
CA PHE A 323 11.75 14.72 23.23
C PHE A 323 10.52 14.43 22.36
N LYS A 324 9.33 14.80 22.86
CA LYS A 324 8.04 14.67 22.16
C LYS A 324 7.82 13.21 21.65
N ASP A 325 7.16 13.07 20.50
CA ASP A 325 6.87 11.78 19.87
C ASP A 325 8.13 11.01 19.45
N THR A 326 9.26 11.70 19.21
CA THR A 326 10.55 11.06 18.89
C THR A 326 10.98 10.11 20.01
N LYS A 327 10.77 10.48 21.29
CA LYS A 327 11.08 9.62 22.44
C LYS A 327 10.33 8.29 22.37
N ALA A 328 9.02 8.36 22.14
CA ALA A 328 8.17 7.17 22.05
C ALA A 328 8.48 6.32 20.80
N ARG A 329 8.86 6.94 19.69
CA ARG A 329 9.24 6.23 18.46
C ARG A 329 10.57 5.49 18.60
N ILE A 330 11.58 6.11 19.21
CA ILE A 330 12.87 5.44 19.50
C ILE A 330 12.66 4.30 20.51
N ALA A 331 11.83 4.50 21.54
CA ALA A 331 11.50 3.43 22.48
C ALA A 331 10.89 2.21 21.77
N LYS A 332 9.88 2.42 20.89
CA LYS A 332 9.27 1.35 20.09
C LYS A 332 10.26 0.70 19.13
N LEU A 333 11.15 1.48 18.51
CA LEU A 333 12.20 0.95 17.65
C LEU A 333 13.11 0.00 18.43
N PHE A 334 13.55 0.41 19.63
CA PHE A 334 14.40 -0.42 20.49
C PHE A 334 13.65 -1.66 21.01
N GLU A 335 12.36 -1.57 21.32
CA GLU A 335 11.53 -2.71 21.67
C GLU A 335 11.46 -3.75 20.52
N VAL A 336 11.28 -3.29 19.29
CA VAL A 336 11.28 -4.17 18.11
C VAL A 336 12.64 -4.83 17.91
N ILE A 337 13.74 -4.07 18.00
CA ILE A 337 15.11 -4.59 17.90
C ILE A 337 15.37 -5.62 19.00
N SER A 338 14.96 -5.33 20.24
CA SER A 338 15.09 -6.25 21.40
C SER A 338 14.38 -7.58 21.15
N THR A 339 13.16 -7.50 20.60
CA THR A 339 12.37 -8.68 20.22
C THR A 339 13.08 -9.49 19.13
N LYS A 340 13.68 -8.84 18.13
CA LYS A 340 14.45 -9.50 17.05
C LYS A 340 15.73 -10.16 17.57
N LEU A 341 16.32 -9.62 18.63
CA LEU A 341 17.46 -10.20 19.33
C LEU A 341 17.06 -11.23 20.39
N SER A 342 15.76 -11.52 20.56
CA SER A 342 15.22 -12.44 21.56
C SER A 342 15.65 -12.10 23.00
N LEU A 343 15.79 -10.81 23.32
CA LEU A 343 16.11 -10.35 24.67
C LEU A 343 14.87 -10.46 25.57
N PRO A 344 15.04 -10.84 26.85
CA PRO A 344 13.92 -10.89 27.79
C PRO A 344 13.34 -9.48 28.00
N PRO A 345 12.01 -9.32 28.03
CA PRO A 345 11.39 -8.03 28.29
C PRO A 345 11.75 -7.57 29.70
N ILE A 346 12.16 -6.32 29.84
CA ILE A 346 12.33 -5.69 31.16
C ILE A 346 10.94 -5.27 31.64
N THR A 347 10.17 -6.22 32.17
CA THR A 347 8.97 -5.87 32.93
C THR A 347 9.42 -5.28 34.25
N GLN A 348 9.04 -4.02 34.53
CA GLN A 348 9.13 -3.51 35.89
C GLN A 348 8.33 -4.46 36.82
N PRO A 349 8.80 -4.74 38.05
CA PRO A 349 8.11 -5.66 38.94
C PRO A 349 6.67 -5.21 39.16
N LEU A 350 5.73 -6.18 39.16
CA LEU A 350 4.28 -5.97 39.15
C LEU A 350 3.78 -4.94 40.18
N GLY A 351 4.44 -4.86 41.35
CA GLY A 351 4.11 -3.90 42.42
C GLY A 351 4.39 -2.44 42.07
N LEU A 352 5.46 -2.15 41.32
CA LEU A 352 5.75 -0.79 40.83
C LEU A 352 4.80 -0.41 39.69
N LEU A 353 4.47 -1.40 38.86
CA LEU A 353 3.57 -1.29 37.72
C LEU A 353 2.13 -0.98 38.17
N MET A 354 1.67 -1.55 39.29
CA MET A 354 0.37 -1.23 39.89
C MET A 354 0.34 0.16 40.55
N ALA A 355 1.44 0.61 41.16
CA ALA A 355 1.55 1.95 41.74
C ALA A 355 1.60 3.06 40.66
N SER A 356 2.10 2.74 39.46
CA SER A 356 2.16 3.68 38.33
C SER A 356 0.97 3.60 37.36
N GLY A 357 -0.04 2.77 37.61
CA GLY A 357 -1.28 2.70 36.80
C GLY A 357 -1.33 1.62 35.70
N GLY A 358 -0.46 0.61 35.75
CA GLY A 358 -0.36 -0.50 34.80
C GLY A 358 0.77 -0.35 33.77
N ALA A 359 1.00 -1.38 32.96
CA ALA A 359 2.02 -1.36 31.89
C ALA A 359 1.72 -0.33 30.79
N GLY A 360 0.45 0.10 30.69
CA GLY A 360 -0.02 1.05 29.67
C GLY A 360 -0.05 2.52 30.09
N SER A 361 0.29 2.86 31.34
CA SER A 361 0.14 4.22 31.87
C SER A 361 1.44 5.04 31.92
N GLN A 362 2.61 4.40 31.85
CA GLN A 362 3.89 5.12 31.75
C GLN A 362 4.21 5.46 30.29
N PRO A 363 4.70 6.69 30.00
CA PRO A 363 5.09 7.05 28.65
C PRO A 363 6.25 6.18 28.18
N ALA A 364 6.19 5.70 26.93
CA ALA A 364 7.24 4.87 26.36
C ALA A 364 8.57 5.65 26.26
N THR A 365 9.61 5.18 26.93
CA THR A 365 10.96 5.77 26.92
C THR A 365 12.01 4.73 26.51
N PRO A 366 13.13 5.14 25.90
CA PRO A 366 14.23 4.23 25.58
C PRO A 366 14.75 3.45 26.79
N GLY A 367 14.74 4.08 27.98
CA GLY A 367 15.16 3.45 29.23
C GLY A 367 14.26 2.32 29.72
N ASN A 368 13.05 2.19 29.19
CA ASN A 368 12.17 1.05 29.46
C ASN A 368 12.46 -0.17 28.57
N THR A 369 13.49 -0.10 27.71
CA THR A 369 13.93 -1.19 26.84
C THR A 369 15.25 -1.80 27.32
N PRO A 370 15.56 -3.08 26.99
CA PRO A 370 16.82 -3.69 27.37
C PRO A 370 18.04 -3.14 26.63
N LEU A 371 17.86 -2.33 25.59
CA LEU A 371 18.94 -1.85 24.74
C LEU A 371 19.52 -0.50 25.17
N SER A 372 18.91 0.21 26.11
CA SER A 372 19.40 1.53 26.51
C SER A 372 18.90 2.00 27.87
N GLU A 373 19.58 3.02 28.39
CA GLU A 373 19.05 3.90 29.43
C GLU A 373 18.16 4.98 28.79
N ASP A 374 17.59 5.88 29.59
CA ASP A 374 16.80 7.00 29.03
C ASP A 374 17.67 7.95 28.20
N LEU A 375 18.96 8.05 28.54
CA LEU A 375 19.99 8.73 27.76
C LEU A 375 20.73 7.70 26.89
N VAL A 376 20.49 7.75 25.59
CA VAL A 376 21.00 6.76 24.63
C VAL A 376 22.44 7.09 24.28
N ARG A 377 23.34 6.12 24.34
CA ARG A 377 24.76 6.34 24.01
C ARG A 377 24.94 6.79 22.56
N VAL A 378 25.78 7.80 22.37
CA VAL A 378 26.16 8.34 21.07
C VAL A 378 27.67 8.13 20.85
N VAL A 379 28.04 7.84 19.60
CA VAL A 379 29.43 7.81 19.15
C VAL A 379 29.58 8.81 18.00
N LEU A 380 30.50 9.76 18.18
CA LEU A 380 30.97 10.64 17.14
C LEU A 380 32.27 10.03 16.59
N GLU A 381 32.28 9.67 15.31
CA GLU A 381 33.45 9.06 14.65
C GLU A 381 34.19 10.14 13.86
N THR A 382 35.46 9.89 13.49
CA THR A 382 36.24 10.81 12.64
C THR A 382 35.57 11.07 11.29
N GLU A 383 34.78 10.12 10.80
CA GLU A 383 34.03 10.24 9.53
C GLU A 383 32.65 10.91 9.70
N SER A 384 32.26 11.29 10.92
CA SER A 384 31.00 11.99 11.16
C SER A 384 31.06 13.42 10.62
N ALA A 385 30.20 13.76 9.67
CA ALA A 385 30.09 15.11 9.14
C ALA A 385 29.25 15.99 10.09
N ILE A 386 29.88 16.89 10.84
CA ILE A 386 29.21 17.70 11.87
C ILE A 386 29.25 19.18 11.50
N ILE A 387 28.08 19.82 11.50
CA ILE A 387 27.90 21.27 11.41
C ILE A 387 27.39 21.75 12.77
N LEU A 388 28.16 22.61 13.44
CA LEU A 388 27.81 23.22 14.72
C LEU A 388 27.70 24.73 14.56
N ASP A 389 26.54 25.29 14.90
CA ASP A 389 26.22 26.72 14.76
C ASP A 389 26.48 27.27 13.33
N GLY A 390 26.23 26.43 12.32
CA GLY A 390 26.42 26.75 10.91
C GLY A 390 27.87 26.66 10.40
N LYS A 391 28.81 26.14 11.20
CA LYS A 391 30.21 25.92 10.82
C LYS A 391 30.59 24.46 10.93
N GLU A 392 31.47 24.00 10.05
CA GLU A 392 32.04 22.66 10.15
C GLU A 392 32.77 22.51 11.49
N TYR A 393 32.39 21.48 12.23
CA TYR A 393 33.02 21.11 13.50
C TYR A 393 34.10 20.07 13.23
N ILE A 394 35.34 20.45 13.51
CA ILE A 394 36.49 19.55 13.45
C ILE A 394 36.91 19.34 14.90
N GLU A 395 36.84 18.10 15.35
CA GLU A 395 37.40 17.73 16.65
C GLU A 395 38.93 17.88 16.53
N GLU A 396 39.50 18.90 17.18
CA GLU A 396 40.95 19.04 17.19
C GLU A 396 41.54 17.81 17.90
N PRO A 397 42.44 17.05 17.24
CA PRO A 397 43.06 15.91 17.88
C PRO A 397 43.77 16.42 19.12
N ASN A 398 43.37 15.93 20.29
CA ASN A 398 44.05 16.22 21.55
C ASN A 398 45.54 16.02 21.34
N ALA A 399 46.30 17.11 21.28
CA ALA A 399 47.74 17.06 21.25
C ALA A 399 48.17 16.35 22.55
N THR A 400 48.53 15.09 22.42
CA THR A 400 49.17 14.31 23.46
C THR A 400 50.36 15.12 23.96
N VAL A 401 50.31 15.47 25.24
CA VAL A 401 51.36 16.19 25.95
C VAL A 401 52.55 15.25 26.11
N ASP A 402 53.38 15.15 25.07
CA ASP A 402 54.77 14.75 25.22
C ASP A 402 55.64 15.98 24.95
N SER A 403 55.99 16.66 26.04
CA SER A 403 57.17 17.53 26.02
C SER A 403 58.41 16.66 25.92
N PRO A 404 59.38 17.04 25.08
CA PRO A 404 60.59 17.55 25.68
C PRO A 404 60.97 18.92 25.11
N ALA A 405 61.64 19.68 25.98
CA ALA A 405 62.08 21.05 25.82
C ALA A 405 62.79 21.37 24.49
N SER A 406 62.39 22.45 23.83
CA SER A 406 63.27 23.57 23.47
C SER A 406 62.48 24.73 22.87
N GLY A 407 62.76 25.93 23.36
CA GLY A 407 61.97 27.13 23.08
C GLY A 407 62.22 27.75 21.71
N SER A 408 61.19 28.40 21.16
CA SER A 408 61.27 29.82 20.77
C SER A 408 59.88 30.38 20.42
N LEU A 409 59.56 31.48 21.11
CA LEU A 409 58.76 32.64 20.72
C LEU A 409 57.77 32.51 19.53
N SER A 410 56.48 32.38 19.83
CA SER A 410 55.43 33.13 19.11
C SER A 410 54.20 33.36 20.01
N ASN A 411 53.61 34.56 19.87
CA ASN A 411 52.73 35.22 20.84
C ASN A 411 51.43 34.49 21.20
N PRO A 412 50.98 34.53 22.48
CA PRO A 412 49.68 34.02 22.87
C PRO A 412 48.60 35.05 22.49
N ARG A 413 47.83 34.77 21.44
CA ARG A 413 46.61 35.55 21.16
C ARG A 413 45.54 35.20 22.21
N LYS A 414 45.51 36.03 23.26
CA LYS A 414 44.36 36.52 24.02
C LYS A 414 43.16 35.57 24.06
N ARG A 415 43.15 34.66 25.04
CA ARG A 415 41.94 34.01 25.59
C ARG A 415 40.88 35.09 25.79
N ARG A 416 39.78 35.00 25.03
CA ARG A 416 38.54 35.70 25.35
C ARG A 416 38.03 35.07 26.64
N ARG A 417 38.21 35.75 27.77
CA ARG A 417 37.48 35.45 29.01
C ARG A 417 35.99 35.50 28.69
N ALA A 418 35.35 34.34 28.60
CA ALA A 418 33.94 34.21 28.88
C ALA A 418 33.86 33.77 30.34
N ASP A 419 33.35 34.66 31.19
CA ASP A 419 32.71 34.24 32.43
C ASP A 419 31.55 33.32 32.07
N GLY A 420 31.60 32.09 32.54
CA GLY A 420 30.61 31.06 32.32
C GLY A 420 31.21 29.74 32.77
N SER A 421 30.64 29.16 33.82
CA SER A 421 30.97 27.86 34.39
C SER A 421 31.40 26.84 33.32
N ALA A 422 32.34 25.94 33.65
CA ALA A 422 32.58 24.69 32.93
C ALA A 422 31.31 23.81 33.04
N GLY A 423 30.26 24.23 32.36
CA GLY A 423 28.97 23.59 32.30
C GLY A 423 28.98 22.55 31.21
N ASP A 424 28.28 21.45 31.46
CA ASP A 424 27.96 20.40 30.50
C ASP A 424 27.67 21.02 29.12
N ASP A 425 28.59 20.81 28.17
CA ASP A 425 28.33 21.19 26.80
C ASP A 425 27.14 20.35 26.33
N GLU A 426 26.13 21.04 25.80
CA GLU A 426 24.88 20.43 25.34
C GLU A 426 24.59 20.91 23.92
N TRP A 427 24.28 19.99 23.01
CA TRP A 427 23.96 20.31 21.62
C TRP A 427 22.50 19.98 21.32
N VAL A 428 21.78 20.90 20.70
CA VAL A 428 20.45 20.64 20.14
C VAL A 428 20.60 20.31 18.65
N VAL A 429 20.26 19.08 18.28
CA VAL A 429 20.39 18.59 16.90
C VAL A 429 19.17 19.03 16.09
N THR A 430 19.36 19.87 15.07
CA THR A 430 18.29 20.29 14.15
C THR A 430 17.86 19.12 13.28
N THR A 431 18.83 18.43 12.69
CA THR A 431 18.68 17.20 11.90
C THR A 431 19.93 16.34 12.04
N GLY A 432 19.75 15.05 12.31
CA GLY A 432 20.84 14.09 12.42
C GLY A 432 20.55 12.78 11.69
N GLN A 433 21.55 12.22 11.05
CA GLN A 433 21.56 10.90 10.44
C GLN A 433 22.43 9.95 11.28
N TRP A 434 21.86 8.81 11.65
CA TRP A 434 22.43 7.89 12.64
C TRP A 434 22.44 6.46 12.12
N ARG A 435 23.58 5.78 12.21
CA ARG A 435 23.61 4.31 12.12
C ARG A 435 23.33 3.72 13.50
N LEU A 436 22.63 2.59 13.54
CA LEU A 436 22.31 1.91 14.78
C LEU A 436 23.21 0.69 14.95
N ARG A 437 24.07 0.72 15.97
CA ARG A 437 24.99 -0.38 16.29
C ARG A 437 24.54 -1.10 17.55
N ILE A 438 24.43 -2.42 17.47
CA ILE A 438 24.24 -3.30 18.62
C ILE A 438 25.62 -3.75 19.10
N GLN A 439 25.87 -3.70 20.41
CA GLN A 439 27.14 -4.14 20.99
C GLN A 439 26.94 -4.66 22.41
N SER A 440 27.93 -5.38 22.96
CA SER A 440 27.89 -5.79 24.36
C SER A 440 28.05 -4.58 25.29
N SER A 441 27.25 -4.55 26.36
CA SER A 441 27.35 -3.54 27.42
C SER A 441 27.79 -4.17 28.72
N LYS A 442 28.81 -3.59 29.35
CA LYS A 442 29.29 -3.98 30.70
C LYS A 442 28.59 -3.22 31.83
N SER A 443 27.87 -2.15 31.48
CA SER A 443 27.27 -1.20 32.44
C SER A 443 25.75 -1.04 32.27
N GLY A 444 25.16 -1.66 31.24
CA GLY A 444 23.75 -1.53 30.91
C GLY A 444 22.83 -2.47 31.70
N LYS A 445 21.51 -2.25 31.56
CA LYS A 445 20.45 -3.10 32.16
C LYS A 445 20.44 -4.52 31.60
N SER A 446 20.92 -4.67 30.37
CA SER A 446 21.17 -5.94 29.67
C SER A 446 22.67 -6.02 29.35
N GLY A 447 23.18 -7.22 29.07
CA GLY A 447 24.55 -7.41 28.54
C GLY A 447 24.75 -6.86 27.13
N VAL A 448 23.76 -6.13 26.58
CA VAL A 448 23.67 -5.62 25.22
C VAL A 448 23.11 -4.20 25.23
N GLU A 449 23.66 -3.31 24.41
CA GLU A 449 23.15 -1.95 24.19
C GLU A 449 23.04 -1.60 22.70
N CYS A 450 22.15 -0.67 22.37
CA CYS A 450 22.06 -0.01 21.07
C CYS A 450 22.68 1.38 21.14
N VAL A 451 23.59 1.66 20.21
CA VAL A 451 24.39 2.90 20.14
C VAL A 451 24.08 3.63 18.86
N LEU A 452 23.92 4.95 18.97
CA LEU A 452 23.74 5.85 17.84
C LEU A 452 25.10 6.33 17.33
N VAL A 453 25.49 5.87 16.15
CA VAL A 453 26.73 6.30 15.49
C VAL A 453 26.39 7.43 14.53
N ALA A 454 26.96 8.61 14.75
CA ALA A 454 26.68 9.79 13.94
C ALA A 454 27.24 9.64 12.51
N VAL A 455 26.39 9.87 11.51
CA VAL A 455 26.79 9.95 10.10
C VAL A 455 26.92 11.40 9.68
N LYS A 456 25.85 12.17 9.91
CA LYS A 456 25.78 13.59 9.61
C LYS A 456 24.93 14.30 10.65
N LEU A 457 25.45 15.36 11.26
CA LEU A 457 24.74 16.15 12.26
C LEU A 457 24.74 17.62 11.88
N ASP A 458 23.58 18.25 11.97
CA ASP A 458 23.43 19.69 12.05
C ASP A 458 22.91 20.03 13.46
N ALA A 459 23.65 20.86 14.18
CA ALA A 459 23.43 21.09 15.60
C ALA A 459 23.71 22.53 16.03
N MET A 460 23.14 22.91 17.16
CA MET A 460 23.27 24.23 17.76
C MET A 460 23.74 24.10 19.21
N SER A 461 24.74 24.88 19.58
CA SER A 461 25.32 24.92 20.94
C SER A 461 24.54 25.81 21.90
N SER A 462 23.73 26.74 21.37
CA SER A 462 23.08 27.76 22.19
C SER A 462 21.75 28.26 21.61
N GLN A 463 20.91 28.83 22.48
CA GLN A 463 19.69 29.50 22.06
C GLN A 463 19.96 30.70 21.14
N LEU A 464 21.10 31.38 21.30
CA LEU A 464 21.51 32.46 20.41
C LEU A 464 21.76 31.94 18.99
N ALA A 465 22.47 30.82 18.85
CA ALA A 465 22.69 30.19 17.55
C ALA A 465 21.36 29.79 16.89
N ARG A 466 20.43 29.20 17.65
CA ARG A 466 19.08 28.90 17.17
C ARG A 466 18.27 30.13 16.75
N ASN A 467 18.38 31.23 17.48
CA ASN A 467 17.68 32.45 17.11
C ASN A 467 18.27 33.08 15.84
N ARG A 468 19.56 32.90 15.56
CA ARG A 468 20.23 33.42 14.34
C ARG A 468 19.80 32.72 13.05
N THR A 469 19.36 31.47 13.13
CA THR A 469 18.90 30.72 11.94
C THR A 469 17.47 31.07 11.52
N ARG A 470 16.72 31.81 12.35
CA ARG A 470 15.34 32.19 12.05
C ARG A 470 15.29 33.36 11.06
N GLY A 471 14.65 33.14 9.91
CA GLY A 471 14.18 34.22 9.04
C GLY A 471 12.91 34.88 9.58
N PHE A 472 12.62 36.08 9.09
CA PHE A 472 11.31 36.71 9.31
C PHE A 472 10.27 36.08 8.38
N LEU A 473 9.00 36.06 8.80
CA LEU A 473 7.94 35.52 7.96
C LEU A 473 7.65 36.48 6.80
N GLY A 474 7.63 35.98 5.56
CA GLY A 474 7.30 36.75 4.36
C GLY A 474 8.42 37.64 3.80
N SER A 475 9.66 37.44 4.26
CA SER A 475 10.87 38.08 3.71
C SER A 475 11.51 37.28 2.59
#